data_AF-A0A2K6TJE4-F1
#
_entry.id   AF-A0A2K6TJE4-F1
#
_cell.length_a   1.000
_cell.length_b   1.000
_cell.length_c   1.000
_cell.angle_alpha   90.00
_cell.angle_beta   90.00
_cell.angle_gamma   90.00
#
_symmetry.space_group_name_H-M   'P 1'
#
loop_
_entity.id
_entity.type
_entity.pdbx_description
1 polymer ?
#
loop_
_entity_poly.entity_id
_entity_poly.type
_entity_poly.pdbx_seq_one_letter_code
_entity_poly.pdbx_strand_id
1 'polypeptide(L)'
;MAAYGPALCLFDMDGTLTAPRQKIKIGVVGGSDFEKVQEQLGNDVLEKYDYVFPENGLVVYKDGKLLCKQNIQSHLGEALIQDLINYCLSYIAKIKLPKKRGTFIEFRNGMLNVSCSQERIEFYELDKKENIRQKFVADLQKEFAGKGLTFSTGGQISFDPSQAMRPVPGTCSLDLHP
;
A
#
# COMPACT_ATOMS: atom_id res chain seq x y z
N MET A 1 -61.23 -38.36 -14.40
CA MET A 1 -60.06 -37.56 -13.96
C MET A 1 -60.54 -36.61 -12.88
N ALA A 2 -59.91 -36.58 -11.72
CA ALA A 2 -60.38 -35.75 -10.59
C ALA A 2 -60.06 -34.27 -10.85
N ALA A 3 -61.06 -33.40 -10.71
CA ALA A 3 -60.87 -31.95 -10.77
C ALA A 3 -60.28 -31.49 -9.43
N TYR A 4 -59.10 -30.87 -9.46
CA TYR A 4 -58.50 -30.26 -8.29
C TYR A 4 -59.34 -29.04 -7.87
N GLY A 5 -59.67 -28.92 -6.58
CA GLY A 5 -60.36 -27.75 -6.02
C GLY A 5 -59.50 -26.48 -6.11
N PRO A 6 -60.08 -25.30 -5.84
CA PRO A 6 -59.35 -24.04 -5.93
C PRO A 6 -58.15 -24.03 -4.98
N ALA A 7 -56.97 -23.71 -5.51
CA ALA A 7 -55.72 -23.65 -4.77
C ALA A 7 -55.21 -22.20 -4.71
N LEU A 8 -54.69 -21.82 -3.55
CA LEU A 8 -54.02 -20.54 -3.32
C LEU A 8 -52.53 -20.81 -3.15
N CYS A 9 -51.71 -20.22 -4.02
CA CYS A 9 -50.26 -20.21 -3.86
C CYS A 9 -49.83 -18.84 -3.36
N LEU A 10 -49.15 -18.82 -2.22
CA LEU A 10 -48.51 -17.62 -1.68
C LEU A 10 -47.00 -17.79 -1.80
N PHE A 11 -46.34 -16.81 -2.41
CA PHE A 11 -44.90 -16.75 -2.55
C PHE A 11 -44.37 -15.53 -1.80
N ASP A 12 -43.20 -15.67 -1.20
CA ASP A 12 -42.45 -14.55 -0.65
C ASP A 12 -42.01 -13.60 -1.78
N MET A 13 -41.77 -12.32 -1.47
CA MET A 13 -41.44 -11.31 -2.47
C MET A 13 -39.94 -11.29 -2.82
N ASP A 14 -39.06 -11.05 -1.84
CA ASP A 14 -37.62 -10.85 -2.08
C ASP A 14 -36.89 -12.20 -2.26
N GLY A 15 -36.13 -12.33 -3.34
CA GLY A 15 -35.42 -13.57 -3.70
C GLY A 15 -36.29 -14.70 -4.27
N THR A 16 -37.63 -14.60 -4.20
CA THR A 16 -38.56 -15.58 -4.79
C THR A 16 -39.33 -15.02 -6.00
N LEU A 17 -39.93 -13.83 -5.89
CA LEU A 17 -40.62 -13.16 -7.02
C LEU A 17 -39.84 -11.98 -7.61
N THR A 18 -38.88 -11.42 -6.86
CA THR A 18 -37.95 -10.40 -7.35
C THR A 18 -36.50 -10.84 -7.15
N ALA A 19 -35.59 -10.39 -8.00
CA ALA A 19 -34.15 -10.59 -7.77
C ALA A 19 -33.77 -10.04 -6.38
N PRO A 20 -32.98 -10.77 -5.56
CA PRO A 20 -32.62 -10.33 -4.22
C PRO A 20 -32.04 -8.90 -4.28
N ARG A 21 -32.54 -8.00 -3.44
CA ARG A 21 -31.87 -6.69 -3.24
C ARG A 21 -30.58 -6.91 -2.45
N GLN A 22 -29.55 -7.46 -3.11
CA GLN A 22 -28.24 -7.70 -2.49
C GLN A 22 -27.68 -6.38 -1.96
N LYS A 23 -27.50 -6.29 -0.64
CA LYS A 23 -26.74 -5.20 -0.02
C LYS A 23 -25.30 -5.32 -0.54
N ILE A 24 -24.89 -4.37 -1.37
CA ILE A 24 -23.53 -4.32 -1.90
C ILE A 24 -22.60 -3.90 -0.77
N LYS A 25 -21.58 -4.71 -0.51
CA LYS A 25 -20.49 -4.30 0.39
C LYS A 25 -19.65 -3.23 -0.29
N ILE A 26 -19.39 -2.15 0.43
CA ILE A 26 -18.59 -1.02 -0.06
C ILE A 26 -17.30 -0.90 0.76
N GLY A 27 -16.24 -0.48 0.09
CA GLY A 27 -14.97 -0.24 0.74
C GLY A 27 -14.17 0.87 0.10
N VAL A 28 -13.23 1.41 0.85
CA VAL A 28 -12.36 2.51 0.42
C VAL A 28 -10.89 2.10 0.52
N VAL A 29 -10.08 2.54 -0.44
CA VAL A 29 -8.63 2.30 -0.49
C VAL A 29 -7.90 3.60 -0.76
N GLY A 30 -6.79 3.83 -0.06
CA GLY A 30 -5.98 5.02 -0.24
C GLY A 30 -4.53 4.80 0.20
N GLY A 31 -3.61 5.57 -0.37
CA GLY A 31 -2.18 5.49 -0.03
C GLY A 31 -1.79 6.21 1.27
N SER A 32 -2.72 6.95 1.88
CA SER A 32 -2.52 7.66 3.14
C SER A 32 -2.64 6.73 4.35
N ASP A 33 -2.09 7.17 5.48
CA ASP A 33 -2.35 6.56 6.79
C ASP A 33 -3.85 6.65 7.18
N PHE A 34 -4.24 5.87 8.19
CA PHE A 34 -5.63 5.80 8.64
C PHE A 34 -6.15 7.14 9.19
N GLU A 35 -5.31 7.93 9.85
CA GLU A 35 -5.70 9.23 10.41
C GLU A 35 -6.14 10.20 9.30
N LYS A 36 -5.39 10.28 8.19
CA LYS A 36 -5.80 11.08 7.03
C LYS A 36 -7.07 10.56 6.36
N VAL A 37 -7.28 9.24 6.36
CA VAL A 37 -8.54 8.67 5.86
C VAL A 37 -9.71 9.12 6.75
N GLN A 38 -9.52 9.18 8.08
CA GLN A 38 -10.52 9.72 9.01
C GLN A 38 -10.74 11.23 8.81
N GLU A 39 -9.69 12.01 8.57
CA GLU A 39 -9.82 13.44 8.24
C GLU A 39 -10.67 13.68 6.98
N GLN A 40 -10.52 12.83 5.96
CA GLN A 40 -11.22 12.98 4.68
C GLN A 40 -12.65 12.43 4.68
N LEU A 41 -12.88 11.30 5.36
CA LEU A 41 -14.16 10.57 5.29
C LEU A 41 -14.99 10.62 6.59
N GLY A 42 -14.41 11.20 7.65
CA GLY A 42 -14.99 11.29 8.99
C GLY A 42 -14.44 10.22 9.94
N ASN A 43 -14.49 10.51 11.25
CA ASN A 43 -14.01 9.60 12.30
C ASN A 43 -14.78 8.27 12.36
N ASP A 44 -16.01 8.27 11.85
CA ASP A 44 -16.93 7.14 11.72
C ASP A 44 -16.73 6.32 10.42
N VAL A 45 -15.60 6.50 9.72
CA VAL A 45 -15.29 5.78 8.47
C VAL A 45 -15.40 4.25 8.61
N LEU A 46 -15.07 3.71 9.79
CA LEU A 46 -15.15 2.27 10.08
C LEU A 46 -16.59 1.75 10.20
N GLU A 47 -17.57 2.63 10.42
CA GLU A 47 -18.99 2.31 10.50
C GLU A 47 -19.68 2.48 9.13
N LYS A 48 -19.15 3.39 8.30
CA LYS A 48 -19.70 3.73 6.98
C LYS A 48 -19.35 2.72 5.88
N TYR A 49 -18.24 2.01 6.02
CA TYR A 49 -17.72 1.11 5.00
C TYR A 49 -17.47 -0.29 5.57
N ASP A 50 -17.88 -1.32 4.82
CA ASP A 50 -17.61 -2.71 5.17
C ASP A 50 -16.10 -3.01 5.20
N TYR A 51 -15.32 -2.31 4.35
CA TYR A 51 -13.87 -2.42 4.28
C TYR A 51 -13.16 -1.06 4.19
N VAL A 52 -12.06 -0.90 4.92
CA VAL A 52 -11.20 0.29 4.83
C VAL A 52 -9.76 -0.16 4.67
N PHE A 53 -9.11 0.28 3.60
CA PHE A 53 -7.74 -0.11 3.20
C PHE A 53 -6.80 1.11 3.16
N PRO A 54 -6.36 1.65 4.32
CA PRO A 54 -5.30 2.65 4.35
C PRO A 54 -3.97 2.07 3.89
N GLU A 55 -3.04 2.97 3.55
CA GLU A 55 -1.67 2.62 3.15
C GLU A 55 -1.64 1.56 2.03
N ASN A 56 -2.55 1.70 1.05
CA ASN A 56 -2.76 0.76 -0.07
C ASN A 56 -3.06 -0.69 0.39
N GLY A 57 -3.74 -0.85 1.54
CA GLY A 57 -4.12 -2.15 2.07
C GLY A 57 -3.06 -2.81 2.94
N LEU A 58 -1.97 -2.12 3.29
CA LEU A 58 -1.06 -2.57 4.35
C LEU A 58 -1.75 -2.58 5.71
N VAL A 59 -2.74 -1.71 5.89
CA VAL A 59 -3.68 -1.79 7.00
C VAL A 59 -5.04 -2.14 6.41
N VAL A 60 -5.73 -3.09 7.03
CA VAL A 60 -7.05 -3.53 6.59
C VAL A 60 -8.00 -3.54 7.76
N TYR A 61 -9.12 -2.84 7.61
CA TYR A 61 -10.27 -2.96 8.49
C TYR A 61 -11.42 -3.64 7.76
N LYS A 62 -12.16 -4.49 8.48
CA LYS A 62 -13.36 -5.17 8.02
C LYS A 62 -14.41 -5.11 9.13
N ASP A 63 -15.63 -4.73 8.80
CA ASP A 63 -16.75 -4.66 9.75
C ASP A 63 -16.38 -3.88 11.04
N GLY A 64 -15.69 -2.75 10.84
CA GLY A 64 -15.19 -1.88 11.90
C GLY A 64 -14.00 -2.40 12.72
N LYS A 65 -13.46 -3.57 12.41
CA LYS A 65 -12.35 -4.21 13.15
C LYS A 65 -11.08 -4.27 12.33
N LEU A 66 -9.93 -4.07 13.00
CA LEU A 66 -8.62 -4.28 12.38
C LEU A 66 -8.46 -5.77 12.03
N LEU A 67 -8.36 -6.07 10.74
CA LEU A 67 -8.18 -7.41 10.22
C LEU A 67 -6.70 -7.77 10.15
N CYS A 68 -5.89 -6.91 9.53
CA CYS A 68 -4.45 -7.12 9.45
C CYS A 68 -3.68 -5.81 9.29
N LYS A 69 -2.43 -5.83 9.76
CA LYS A 69 -1.44 -4.77 9.55
C LYS A 69 -0.13 -5.41 9.12
N GLN A 70 0.37 -5.02 7.95
CA GLN A 70 1.65 -5.45 7.41
C GLN A 70 2.63 -4.29 7.46
N ASN A 71 3.90 -4.62 7.68
CA ASN A 71 4.99 -3.68 7.54
C ASN A 71 6.20 -4.35 6.86
N ILE A 72 7.04 -3.51 6.25
CA ILE A 72 8.17 -3.92 5.43
C ILE A 72 9.23 -4.65 6.26
N GLN A 73 9.42 -4.27 7.53
CA GLN A 73 10.32 -4.96 8.46
C GLN A 73 9.93 -6.41 8.73
N SER A 74 8.63 -6.71 8.86
CA SER A 74 8.19 -8.10 9.07
C SER A 74 8.36 -8.95 7.81
N HIS A 75 8.38 -8.34 6.62
CA HIS A 75 8.52 -9.05 5.35
C HIS A 75 9.99 -9.24 4.93
N LEU A 76 10.81 -8.19 5.04
CA LEU A 76 12.23 -8.22 4.65
C LEU A 76 13.14 -8.76 5.76
N GLY A 77 12.73 -8.61 7.01
CA GLY A 77 13.56 -8.86 8.18
C GLY A 77 14.54 -7.70 8.49
N GLU A 78 14.86 -7.57 9.77
CA GLU A 78 15.73 -6.49 10.29
C GLU A 78 17.11 -6.45 9.63
N ALA A 79 17.75 -7.61 9.44
CA ALA A 79 19.10 -7.66 8.86
C ALA A 79 19.15 -7.06 7.45
N LEU A 80 18.20 -7.43 6.58
CA LEU A 80 18.15 -6.92 5.21
C LEU A 80 17.82 -5.42 5.17
N ILE A 81 16.96 -4.96 6.08
CA ILE A 81 16.65 -3.53 6.21
C ILE A 81 17.89 -2.73 6.63
N GLN A 82 18.64 -3.23 7.63
CA GLN A 82 19.87 -2.58 8.06
C GLN A 82 20.92 -2.56 6.95
N ASP A 83 21.10 -3.65 6.20
CA ASP A 83 22.01 -3.69 5.05
C ASP A 83 21.63 -2.64 3.99
N LEU A 84 20.34 -2.53 3.67
CA LEU A 84 19.82 -1.55 2.72
C LEU A 84 20.03 -0.11 3.20
N ILE A 85 19.75 0.18 4.49
CA ILE A 85 19.96 1.49 5.09
C ILE A 85 21.45 1.84 5.09
N ASN A 86 22.31 0.93 5.52
CA ASN A 86 23.76 1.13 5.60
C ASN A 86 24.36 1.41 4.22
N TYR A 87 23.94 0.65 3.20
CA TYR A 87 24.34 0.88 1.83
C TYR A 87 23.90 2.27 1.35
N CYS A 88 22.62 2.62 1.53
CA CYS A 88 22.09 3.91 1.09
C CYS A 88 22.80 5.09 1.76
N LEU A 89 23.01 5.06 3.08
CA LEU A 89 23.73 6.10 3.81
C LEU A 89 25.17 6.25 3.32
N SER A 90 25.85 5.12 3.12
CA SER A 90 27.24 5.10 2.62
C SER A 90 27.34 5.64 1.19
N TYR A 91 26.36 5.32 0.35
CA TYR A 91 26.30 5.81 -1.02
C TYR A 91 26.03 7.33 -1.07
N ILE A 92 25.02 7.79 -0.33
CA ILE A 92 24.65 9.22 -0.26
C ILE A 92 25.79 10.06 0.30
N ALA A 93 26.56 9.55 1.27
CA ALA A 93 27.73 10.23 1.80
C ALA A 93 28.77 10.57 0.70
N LYS A 94 28.94 9.67 -0.29
CA LYS A 94 29.93 9.79 -1.37
C LYS A 94 29.49 10.71 -2.51
N ILE A 95 28.18 10.88 -2.76
CA ILE A 95 27.69 11.77 -3.83
C ILE A 95 28.07 13.22 -3.49
N LYS A 96 28.65 13.97 -4.43
CA LYS A 96 28.84 15.43 -4.26
C LYS A 96 27.60 16.16 -4.79
N LEU A 97 26.94 16.90 -3.91
CA LEU A 97 25.76 17.71 -4.24
C LEU A 97 26.04 19.17 -3.89
N PRO A 98 25.47 20.14 -4.62
CA PRO A 98 25.57 21.56 -4.27
C PRO A 98 25.08 21.84 -2.85
N LYS A 99 24.02 21.15 -2.45
CA LYS A 99 23.44 21.21 -1.11
C LYS A 99 23.00 19.81 -0.68
N LYS A 100 23.33 19.46 0.57
CA LYS A 100 22.80 18.30 1.29
C LYS A 100 22.00 18.79 2.50
N ARG A 101 20.86 18.15 2.77
CA ARG A 101 19.95 18.44 3.89
C ARG A 101 19.51 17.13 4.55
N GLY A 102 18.77 17.21 5.64
CA GLY A 102 18.37 16.04 6.43
C GLY A 102 17.32 15.14 5.75
N THR A 103 16.97 14.06 6.47
CA THR A 103 15.97 13.04 6.06
C THR A 103 16.31 12.38 4.72
N PHE A 104 17.50 11.78 4.64
CA PHE A 104 17.94 11.02 3.48
C PHE A 104 17.23 9.68 3.32
N ILE A 105 16.79 9.10 4.44
CA ILE A 105 16.02 7.86 4.48
C ILE A 105 14.83 8.13 5.40
N GLU A 106 13.64 7.99 4.86
CA GLU A 106 12.38 8.03 5.60
C GLU A 106 11.79 6.62 5.63
N PHE A 107 11.55 6.10 6.82
CA PHE A 107 10.95 4.78 7.01
C PHE A 107 9.42 4.91 6.99
N ARG A 108 8.76 4.17 6.09
CA ARG A 108 7.29 4.06 6.04
C ARG A 108 6.89 2.60 6.22
N ASN A 109 5.64 2.33 6.58
CA ASN A 109 5.21 0.96 6.85
C ASN A 109 5.41 0.04 5.64
N GLY A 110 5.21 0.53 4.41
CA GLY A 110 5.32 -0.27 3.18
C GLY A 110 6.62 -0.16 2.39
N MET A 111 7.45 0.84 2.69
CA MET A 111 8.57 1.23 1.83
C MET A 111 9.57 2.08 2.59
N LEU A 112 10.79 2.13 2.08
CA LEU A 112 11.73 3.19 2.41
C LEU A 112 11.60 4.28 1.35
N ASN A 113 11.62 5.55 1.75
CA ASN A 113 11.84 6.63 0.80
C ASN A 113 13.28 7.11 0.95
N VAL A 114 14.06 7.03 -0.13
CA VAL A 114 15.45 7.48 -0.15
C VAL A 114 15.52 8.78 -0.94
N SER A 115 15.84 9.87 -0.25
CA SER A 115 15.96 11.21 -0.81
C SER A 115 17.43 11.64 -0.87
N CYS A 116 17.88 12.10 -2.03
CA CYS A 116 19.27 12.55 -2.21
C CYS A 116 19.46 14.01 -1.76
N SER A 117 18.42 14.83 -1.84
CA SER A 117 18.43 16.23 -1.42
C SER A 117 17.00 16.72 -1.12
N GLN A 118 16.87 17.76 -0.30
CA GLN A 118 15.58 18.46 -0.09
C GLN A 118 15.39 19.65 -1.03
N GLU A 119 16.45 20.09 -1.72
CA GLU A 119 16.45 21.26 -2.61
C GLU A 119 15.91 20.82 -3.99
N ARG A 120 14.59 20.72 -4.09
CA ARG A 120 13.91 20.02 -5.19
C ARG A 120 14.35 20.44 -6.59
N ILE A 121 14.28 21.73 -6.90
CA ILE A 121 14.50 22.23 -8.27
C ILE A 121 15.99 22.09 -8.66
N GLU A 122 16.88 22.53 -7.78
CA GLU A 122 18.33 22.50 -8.01
C GLU A 122 18.84 21.05 -8.15
N PHE A 123 18.38 20.15 -7.29
CA PHE A 123 18.71 18.73 -7.41
C PHE A 123 18.11 18.11 -8.67
N TYR A 124 16.87 18.41 -9.02
CA TYR A 124 16.20 17.81 -10.18
C TYR A 124 16.91 18.17 -11.49
N GLU A 125 17.33 19.43 -11.64
CA GLU A 125 18.07 19.87 -12.83
C GLU A 125 19.49 19.28 -12.89
N LEU A 126 20.13 19.05 -11.74
CA LEU A 126 21.39 18.31 -11.68
C LEU A 126 21.20 16.82 -12.01
N ASP A 127 20.17 16.19 -11.44
CA ASP A 127 19.86 14.79 -11.63
C ASP A 127 19.53 14.46 -13.09
N LYS A 128 18.84 15.35 -13.81
CA LYS A 128 18.62 15.20 -15.26
C LYS A 128 19.91 15.15 -16.08
N LYS A 129 20.93 15.89 -15.66
CA LYS A 129 22.22 15.98 -16.36
C LYS A 129 23.12 14.80 -15.99
N GLU A 130 23.18 14.49 -14.71
CA GLU A 130 24.14 13.55 -14.13
C GLU A 130 23.57 12.13 -13.94
N ASN A 131 22.25 11.97 -14.04
CA ASN A 131 21.50 10.73 -13.83
C ASN A 131 21.81 10.08 -12.47
N ILE A 132 21.85 10.89 -11.41
CA ILE A 132 22.29 10.47 -10.06
C ILE A 132 21.39 9.37 -9.52
N ARG A 133 20.07 9.59 -9.52
CA ARG A 133 19.09 8.60 -9.02
C ARG A 133 19.10 7.33 -9.85
N GLN A 134 19.22 7.45 -11.16
CA GLN A 134 19.25 6.28 -12.06
C GLN A 134 20.49 5.41 -11.78
N LYS A 135 21.67 6.01 -11.66
CA LYS A 135 22.91 5.28 -11.30
C LYS A 135 22.80 4.63 -9.94
N PHE A 136 22.28 5.35 -8.94
CA PHE A 136 22.10 4.82 -7.60
C PHE A 136 21.12 3.64 -7.57
N VAL A 137 19.97 3.75 -8.26
CA VAL A 137 19.00 2.65 -8.37
C VAL A 137 19.61 1.45 -9.09
N ALA A 138 20.40 1.64 -10.15
CA ALA A 138 21.06 0.55 -10.85
C ALA A 138 22.07 -0.20 -9.95
N ASP A 139 22.85 0.55 -9.15
CA ASP A 139 23.80 -0.03 -8.20
C ASP A 139 23.08 -0.77 -7.06
N LEU A 140 21.96 -0.25 -6.57
CA LEU A 140 21.10 -0.93 -5.60
C LEU A 140 20.49 -2.23 -6.15
N GLN A 141 20.01 -2.20 -7.39
CA GLN A 141 19.48 -3.39 -8.06
C GLN A 141 20.54 -4.48 -8.21
N LYS A 142 21.78 -4.08 -8.47
CA LYS A 142 22.92 -5.00 -8.57
C LYS A 142 23.32 -5.56 -7.20
N GLU A 143 23.46 -4.70 -6.19
CA GLU A 143 23.88 -5.09 -4.84
C GLU A 143 22.86 -6.02 -4.17
N PHE A 144 21.57 -5.69 -4.29
CA PHE A 144 20.48 -6.43 -3.66
C PHE A 144 19.76 -7.38 -4.62
N ALA A 145 20.45 -7.79 -5.70
CA ALA A 145 19.92 -8.74 -6.65
C ALA A 145 19.46 -10.05 -5.96
N GLY A 146 18.27 -10.51 -6.31
CA GLY A 146 17.69 -11.74 -5.73
C GLY A 146 17.07 -11.57 -4.33
N LYS A 147 17.12 -10.38 -3.71
CA LYS A 147 16.49 -10.10 -2.41
C LYS A 147 14.99 -9.75 -2.51
N GLY A 148 14.42 -9.77 -3.71
CA GLY A 148 13.00 -9.49 -3.95
C GLY A 148 12.62 -8.01 -3.84
N LEU A 149 13.60 -7.10 -3.85
CA LEU A 149 13.37 -5.66 -3.83
C LEU A 149 13.03 -5.11 -5.21
N THR A 150 12.08 -4.19 -5.24
CA THR A 150 11.70 -3.36 -6.37
C THR A 150 12.04 -1.90 -6.05
N PHE A 151 12.50 -1.15 -7.04
CA PHE A 151 12.90 0.24 -6.87
C PHE A 151 12.10 1.12 -7.83
N SER A 152 11.39 2.10 -7.29
CA SER A 152 10.61 3.06 -8.08
C SER A 152 11.15 4.48 -7.90
N THR A 153 11.58 5.11 -8.99
CA THR A 153 11.94 6.54 -8.97
C THR A 153 10.69 7.39 -9.02
N GLY A 154 10.48 8.25 -8.01
CA GLY A 154 9.30 9.09 -7.87
C GLY A 154 9.66 10.57 -7.74
N GLY A 155 8.87 11.44 -8.39
CA GLY A 155 9.02 12.88 -8.27
C GLY A 155 10.42 13.41 -8.66
N GLN A 156 10.89 14.41 -7.92
CA GLN A 156 12.07 15.20 -8.28
C GLN A 156 13.35 14.83 -7.54
N ILE A 157 13.25 14.18 -6.36
CA ILE A 157 14.37 14.06 -5.41
C ILE A 157 14.59 12.66 -4.82
N SER A 158 13.59 11.79 -4.93
CA SER A 158 13.60 10.52 -4.21
C SER A 158 13.34 9.33 -5.11
N PHE A 159 13.55 8.15 -4.54
CA PHE A 159 13.12 6.86 -5.04
C PHE A 159 12.77 5.96 -3.86
N ASP A 160 11.95 4.95 -4.12
CA ASP A 160 11.40 4.09 -3.08
C ASP A 160 11.85 2.64 -3.30
N PRO A 161 12.75 2.11 -2.45
CA PRO A 161 12.89 0.67 -2.27
C PRO A 161 11.64 0.09 -1.60
N SER A 162 11.03 -0.87 -2.27
CA SER A 162 9.86 -1.60 -1.78
C SER A 162 9.99 -3.08 -2.13
N GLN A 163 9.11 -3.91 -1.59
CA GLN A 163 8.90 -5.27 -2.06
C GLN A 163 7.43 -5.40 -2.40
N ALA A 164 7.11 -6.14 -3.46
CA ALA A 164 5.74 -6.55 -3.71
C ALA A 164 5.28 -7.46 -2.56
N MET A 165 4.60 -6.88 -1.56
CA MET A 165 4.04 -7.63 -0.45
C MET A 165 2.85 -8.41 -0.99
N ARG A 166 3.05 -9.71 -1.19
CA ARG A 166 1.93 -10.62 -1.41
C ARG A 166 1.26 -10.87 -0.07
N PRO A 167 -0.08 -10.89 0.00
CA PRO A 167 -0.75 -11.27 1.23
C PRO A 167 -0.22 -12.64 1.68
N VAL A 168 0.26 -12.70 2.93
CA VAL A 168 0.69 -13.96 3.52
C VAL A 168 -0.53 -14.89 3.55
N PRO A 169 -0.45 -16.12 3.00
CA PRO A 169 -1.57 -17.06 3.02
C PRO A 169 -2.06 -17.26 4.46
N GLY A 170 -3.34 -16.97 4.71
CA GLY A 170 -3.98 -17.15 6.01
C GLY A 170 -3.99 -15.94 6.97
N THR A 171 -3.37 -14.79 6.65
CA THR A 171 -3.37 -13.62 7.56
C THR A 171 -4.19 -12.43 7.05
N CYS A 172 -4.51 -12.36 5.75
CA CYS A 172 -5.40 -11.36 5.15
C CYS A 172 -6.25 -12.01 4.04
N SER A 173 -6.92 -13.13 4.30
CA SER A 173 -7.94 -13.63 3.35
C SER A 173 -9.18 -12.75 3.50
N LEU A 174 -9.42 -11.90 2.52
CA LEU A 174 -10.74 -11.30 2.35
C LEU A 174 -11.63 -12.40 1.80
N ASP A 175 -12.32 -13.13 2.68
CA ASP A 175 -13.38 -14.05 2.26
C ASP A 175 -14.53 -13.23 1.69
N LEU A 176 -14.37 -12.83 0.43
CA LEU A 176 -15.38 -12.22 -0.43
C LEU A 176 -16.25 -13.35 -0.95
N HIS A 177 -16.95 -14.03 -0.05
CA HIS A 177 -18.05 -14.89 -0.47
C HIS A 177 -19.28 -14.02 -0.74
N PRO A 178 -19.97 -14.21 -1.89
CA PRO A 178 -21.26 -13.58 -2.15
C PRO A 178 -22.33 -14.04 -1.17
#